data_AF-A0AAX4P4Y9-F1
#
_entry.id   AF-A0AAX4P4Y9-F1
#
_cell.length_a   1.000
_cell.length_b   1.000
_cell.length_c   1.000
_cell.angle_alpha   90.00
_cell.angle_beta   90.00
_cell.angle_gamma   90.00
#
_symmetry.space_group_name_H-M   'P 1'
#
loop_
_entity.id
_entity.type
_entity.pdbx_description
1 polymer ?
#
loop_
_entity_poly.entity_id
_entity_poly.type
_entity_poly.pdbx_seq_one_letter_code
_entity_poly.pdbx_strand_id
1 'polypeptide(L)'
;MTTKEGGKKAGTVAKYNTNLRAEVKTYVSADPRAFVHSREWKKIMAGDPVEINPSVGHGMKVMTVTEWSARWKRNEDFPDCLACGSLNTKEHHFIQTWCRGNRKWESETLCLDCHNFSWRSYVDPEFTTPAEHEKERWGKMLEGNKALGVEN
;
A
#
# COMPACT_ATOMS: atom_id res chain seq x y z
N MET A 1 -15.34 -29.44 42.00
CA MET A 1 -14.85 -28.29 41.20
C MET A 1 -14.66 -28.78 39.76
N THR A 2 -15.63 -28.50 38.88
CA THR A 2 -15.58 -28.89 37.47
C THR A 2 -15.12 -27.69 36.65
N THR A 3 -13.84 -27.69 36.27
CA THR A 3 -13.27 -26.69 35.35
C THR A 3 -13.79 -26.96 33.94
N LYS A 4 -14.53 -25.99 33.38
CA LYS A 4 -14.93 -25.98 31.97
C LYS A 4 -13.71 -25.60 31.11
N GLU A 5 -13.17 -26.57 30.37
CA GLU A 5 -12.31 -26.29 29.23
C GLU A 5 -13.16 -25.86 28.03
N GLY A 6 -13.24 -24.54 27.84
CA GLY A 6 -13.93 -23.91 26.71
C GLY A 6 -12.98 -22.98 25.97
N GLY A 7 -11.83 -23.49 25.51
CA GLY A 7 -10.90 -22.75 24.67
C GLY A 7 -11.52 -22.48 23.30
N LYS A 8 -12.11 -21.30 23.12
CA LYS A 8 -12.58 -20.80 21.83
C LYS A 8 -11.37 -20.72 20.88
N LYS A 9 -11.27 -21.63 19.91
CA LYS A 9 -10.25 -21.54 18.84
C LYS A 9 -10.39 -20.17 18.18
N ALA A 10 -9.38 -19.32 18.34
CA ALA A 10 -9.31 -18.05 17.64
C ALA A 10 -9.26 -18.36 16.14
N GLY A 11 -10.34 -18.04 15.42
CA GLY A 11 -10.37 -18.17 13.96
C GLY A 11 -9.24 -17.35 13.37
N THR A 12 -8.41 -17.96 12.53
CA THR A 12 -7.31 -17.28 11.84
C THR A 12 -7.91 -16.19 10.96
N VAL A 13 -7.61 -14.92 11.25
CA VAL A 13 -8.05 -13.80 10.40
C VAL A 13 -7.38 -13.97 9.03
N ALA A 14 -8.20 -14.09 7.98
CA ALA A 14 -7.69 -14.23 6.62
C ALA A 14 -6.89 -12.98 6.22
N LYS A 15 -5.68 -13.17 5.68
CA LYS A 15 -4.82 -12.06 5.24
C LYS A 15 -5.37 -11.40 3.99
N TYR A 16 -5.18 -10.09 3.86
CA TYR A 16 -5.68 -9.29 2.74
C TYR A 16 -5.12 -9.69 1.37
N ASN A 17 -3.96 -10.32 1.32
CA ASN A 17 -3.27 -10.76 0.10
C ASN A 17 -3.54 -12.23 -0.23
N THR A 18 -4.56 -12.85 0.40
CA THR A 18 -4.94 -14.25 0.15
C THR A 18 -6.33 -14.36 -0.49
N ASN A 19 -6.64 -15.48 -1.15
CA ASN A 19 -7.91 -15.74 -1.83
C ASN A 19 -8.28 -14.65 -2.86
N LEU A 20 -7.29 -14.22 -3.64
CA LEU A 20 -7.43 -13.14 -4.61
C LEU A 20 -8.23 -13.62 -5.83
N ARG A 21 -9.09 -12.74 -6.36
CA ARG A 21 -9.96 -13.00 -7.53
C ARG A 21 -9.36 -12.47 -8.84
N ALA A 22 -8.25 -11.77 -8.73
CA ALA A 22 -7.45 -11.27 -9.84
C ALA A 22 -5.96 -11.48 -9.53
N GLU A 23 -5.11 -11.24 -10.52
CA GLU A 23 -3.67 -11.37 -10.35
C GLU A 23 -3.07 -10.18 -9.59
N VAL A 24 -2.01 -10.45 -8.83
CA VAL A 24 -1.16 -9.39 -8.26
C VAL A 24 -0.25 -8.87 -9.36
N LYS A 25 -0.30 -7.56 -9.62
CA LYS A 25 0.63 -6.90 -10.53
C LYS A 25 1.91 -6.56 -9.80
N THR A 26 3.04 -6.92 -10.38
CA THR A 26 4.37 -6.69 -9.81
C THR A 26 5.22 -5.79 -10.70
N TYR A 27 6.09 -4.99 -10.10
CA TYR A 27 7.02 -4.14 -10.82
C TYR A 27 8.29 -3.89 -10.00
N VAL A 28 9.42 -3.69 -10.68
CA VAL A 28 10.72 -3.36 -10.08
C VAL A 28 11.22 -2.06 -10.66
N SER A 29 11.70 -1.14 -9.82
CA SER A 29 12.39 0.07 -10.27
C SER A 29 13.50 0.53 -9.35
N ALA A 30 14.41 1.32 -9.90
CA ALA A 30 15.46 2.00 -9.14
C ALA A 30 14.92 3.20 -8.33
N ASP A 31 13.76 3.75 -8.70
CA ASP A 31 13.10 4.87 -8.03
C ASP A 31 11.78 4.44 -7.38
N PRO A 32 11.38 5.04 -6.24
CA PRO A 32 10.08 4.76 -5.63
C PRO A 32 8.93 5.37 -6.45
N ARG A 33 7.78 4.70 -6.45
CA ARG A 33 6.56 5.20 -7.13
C ARG A 33 5.90 6.35 -6.38
N ALA A 34 6.00 6.41 -5.06
CA ALA A 34 5.45 7.53 -4.29
C ALA A 34 6.20 8.82 -4.66
N PHE A 35 5.53 9.74 -5.38
CA PHE A 35 6.14 10.94 -5.95
C PHE A 35 6.89 11.77 -4.91
N VAL A 36 6.32 11.93 -3.71
CA VAL A 36 6.93 12.68 -2.60
C VAL A 36 8.30 12.13 -2.19
N HIS A 37 8.47 10.81 -2.20
CA HIS A 37 9.72 10.16 -1.81
C HIS A 37 10.72 10.03 -2.97
N SER A 38 10.26 10.09 -4.22
CA SER A 38 11.16 10.05 -5.41
C SER A 38 12.17 11.21 -5.43
N ARG A 39 11.78 12.38 -4.93
CA ARG A 39 12.66 13.55 -4.85
C ARG A 39 13.71 13.41 -3.76
N GLU A 40 13.33 12.89 -2.61
CA GLU A 40 14.25 12.61 -1.50
C GLU A 40 15.21 11.49 -1.85
N TRP A 41 14.72 10.44 -2.50
CA TRP A 41 15.53 9.32 -2.94
C TRP A 41 16.68 9.74 -3.86
N LYS A 42 16.39 10.59 -4.86
CA LYS A 42 17.42 11.13 -5.76
C LYS A 42 18.51 11.88 -5.00
N LYS A 43 18.14 12.68 -4.00
CA LYS A 43 19.10 13.41 -3.16
C LYS A 43 19.96 12.45 -2.34
N ILE A 44 19.36 11.43 -1.73
CA ILE A 44 20.08 10.41 -0.94
C ILE A 44 21.10 9.69 -1.81
N MET A 45 20.68 9.24 -3.00
CA MET A 45 21.57 8.55 -3.93
C MET A 45 22.68 9.46 -4.48
N ALA A 46 22.46 10.77 -4.54
CA ALA A 46 23.47 11.77 -4.92
C ALA A 46 24.37 12.22 -3.76
N GLY A 47 24.04 11.88 -2.50
CA GLY A 47 24.74 12.40 -1.31
C GLY A 47 24.34 13.83 -0.93
N ASP A 48 23.19 14.31 -1.39
CA ASP A 48 22.68 15.64 -1.10
C ASP A 48 21.89 15.69 0.22
N PRO A 49 21.79 16.87 0.86
CA PRO A 49 20.97 17.03 2.05
C PRO A 49 19.47 16.81 1.78
N VAL A 50 18.83 15.99 2.62
CA VAL A 50 17.37 15.83 2.70
C VAL A 50 16.81 16.52 3.94
N GLU A 51 15.53 16.89 3.90
CA GLU A 51 14.87 17.48 5.05
C GLU A 51 14.73 16.43 6.15
N ILE A 52 15.12 16.79 7.37
CA ILE A 52 14.86 15.95 8.54
C ILE A 52 13.35 15.98 8.76
N ASN A 53 12.73 14.80 8.73
CA ASN A 53 11.32 14.67 9.04
C ASN A 53 11.00 15.39 10.37
N PRO A 54 9.99 16.28 10.39
CA PRO A 54 9.68 17.14 11.54
C PRO A 54 9.48 16.40 12.87
N SER A 55 9.10 15.12 12.83
CA SER A 55 8.96 14.27 14.03
C SER A 55 10.27 13.89 14.72
N VAL A 56 11.43 14.09 14.09
CA VAL A 56 12.76 13.75 14.62
C VAL A 56 13.58 15.00 14.94
N GLY A 57 13.27 16.11 14.28
CA GLY A 57 14.00 17.36 14.42
C GLY A 57 13.71 18.26 13.23
N HIS A 58 14.49 19.32 13.11
CA HIS A 58 14.35 20.31 12.06
C HIS A 58 15.67 20.50 11.34
N GLY A 59 15.61 20.89 10.06
CA GLY A 59 16.77 21.20 9.24
C GLY A 59 17.06 20.19 8.14
N MET A 60 18.25 20.27 7.55
CA MET A 60 18.69 19.44 6.44
C MET A 60 19.86 18.55 6.89
N LYS A 61 19.90 17.30 6.43
CA LYS A 61 21.00 16.36 6.72
C LYS A 61 21.30 15.50 5.50
N VAL A 62 22.57 15.26 5.20
CA VAL A 62 22.99 14.20 4.28
C VAL A 62 22.79 12.86 4.99
N MET A 63 21.94 12.01 4.44
CA MET A 63 21.59 10.71 5.03
C MET A 63 21.99 9.58 4.11
N THR A 64 22.44 8.48 4.70
CA THR A 64 22.56 7.19 4.00
C THR A 64 21.18 6.57 3.77
N VAL A 65 21.10 5.60 2.86
CA VAL A 65 19.87 4.82 2.63
C VAL A 65 19.39 4.14 3.91
N THR A 66 20.33 3.63 4.72
CA THR A 66 20.01 2.99 6.01
C THR A 66 19.41 3.98 7.00
N GLU A 67 19.96 5.19 7.11
CA GLU A 67 19.42 6.23 7.99
C GLU A 67 18.03 6.71 7.54
N TRP A 68 17.84 6.91 6.24
CA TRP A 68 16.56 7.37 5.70
C TRP A 68 15.45 6.34 5.90
N SER A 69 15.74 5.06 5.64
CA SER A 69 14.79 3.96 5.76
C SER A 69 14.65 3.37 7.17
N ALA A 70 15.40 3.88 8.15
CA ALA A 70 15.53 3.28 9.49
C ALA A 70 14.18 3.06 10.20
N ARG A 71 13.22 3.97 9.99
CA ARG A 71 11.91 3.95 10.65
C ARG A 71 10.87 3.10 9.93
N TRP A 72 11.15 2.69 8.71
CA TRP A 72 10.28 1.79 8.00
C TRP A 72 10.37 0.40 8.62
N LYS A 73 9.20 -0.23 8.73
CA LYS A 73 9.09 -1.61 9.19
C LYS A 73 9.39 -2.54 8.03
N ARG A 74 9.71 -3.79 8.32
CA ARG A 74 9.74 -4.82 7.30
C ARG A 74 8.30 -5.22 6.96
N ASN A 75 8.04 -5.54 5.70
CA ASN A 75 6.78 -6.15 5.30
C ASN A 75 6.94 -7.68 5.38
N GLU A 76 6.28 -8.31 6.36
CA GLU A 76 6.35 -9.77 6.56
C GLU A 76 5.47 -10.56 5.57
N ASP A 77 4.54 -9.90 4.88
CA ASP A 77 3.70 -10.51 3.85
C ASP A 77 4.43 -10.60 2.50
N PHE A 78 5.36 -9.68 2.25
CA PHE A 78 6.19 -9.60 1.05
C PHE A 78 7.65 -9.31 1.43
N PRO A 79 8.34 -10.27 2.07
CA PRO A 79 9.65 -10.04 2.66
C PRO A 79 10.79 -9.92 1.65
N ASP A 80 10.60 -10.44 0.44
CA ASP A 80 11.62 -10.59 -0.59
C ASP A 80 11.63 -9.43 -1.60
N CYS A 81 12.85 -9.03 -1.97
CA CYS A 81 13.11 -8.16 -3.09
C CYS A 81 12.88 -8.92 -4.41
N LEU A 82 12.01 -8.40 -5.27
CA LEU A 82 11.73 -8.98 -6.58
C LEU A 82 12.91 -8.90 -7.56
N ALA A 83 13.90 -8.04 -7.29
CA ALA A 83 15.07 -7.85 -8.16
C ALA A 83 16.19 -8.85 -7.87
N CYS A 84 16.50 -9.09 -6.59
CA CYS A 84 17.67 -9.86 -6.17
C CYS A 84 17.38 -10.96 -5.14
N GLY A 85 16.12 -11.15 -4.73
CA GLY A 85 15.72 -12.17 -3.74
C GLY A 85 16.13 -11.88 -2.29
N SER A 86 16.79 -10.75 -2.01
CA SER A 86 17.17 -10.39 -0.65
C SER A 86 15.96 -10.23 0.27
N LEU A 87 16.12 -10.62 1.52
CA LEU A 87 15.13 -10.44 2.59
C LEU A 87 15.37 -9.17 3.41
N ASN A 88 16.46 -8.44 3.13
CA ASN A 88 16.83 -7.19 3.78
C ASN A 88 16.05 -6.03 3.15
N THR A 89 14.75 -5.99 3.45
CA THR A 89 13.80 -5.06 2.84
C THR A 89 13.08 -4.20 3.89
N LYS A 90 12.64 -3.02 3.46
CA LYS A 90 11.88 -2.05 4.25
C LYS A 90 10.62 -1.65 3.51
N GLU A 91 9.48 -1.64 4.18
CA GLU A 91 8.19 -1.17 3.64
C GLU A 91 8.20 0.34 3.48
N HIS A 92 8.35 0.77 2.23
CA HIS A 92 8.40 2.17 1.86
C HIS A 92 7.00 2.77 1.70
N HIS A 93 6.07 1.99 1.16
CA HIS A 93 4.70 2.41 0.93
C HIS A 93 3.74 1.23 1.14
N PHE A 94 2.64 1.48 1.82
CA PHE A 94 1.55 0.53 1.94
C PHE A 94 0.23 1.27 2.01
N ILE A 95 -0.69 0.89 1.13
CA ILE A 95 -2.09 1.28 1.24
C ILE A 95 -2.97 0.05 1.10
N GLN A 96 -4.10 0.13 1.78
CA GLN A 96 -5.08 -0.91 1.78
C GLN A 96 -6.44 -0.28 1.98
N THR A 97 -7.38 -0.66 1.14
CA THR A 97 -8.72 -0.08 1.12
C THR A 97 -9.73 -1.16 0.82
N TRP A 98 -10.78 -1.20 1.63
CA TRP A 98 -11.98 -1.98 1.36
C TRP A 98 -13.13 -1.04 1.04
N CYS A 99 -13.86 -1.37 -0.02
CA CYS A 99 -15.06 -0.68 -0.40
C CYS A 99 -16.10 -1.71 -0.81
N ARG A 100 -17.23 -1.74 -0.09
CA ARG A 100 -18.39 -2.60 -0.43
C ARG A 100 -18.01 -4.09 -0.58
N GLY A 101 -17.13 -4.59 0.30
CA GLY A 101 -16.66 -5.97 0.27
C GLY A 101 -15.53 -6.26 -0.74
N ASN A 102 -15.21 -5.32 -1.62
CA ASN A 102 -14.09 -5.42 -2.56
C ASN A 102 -12.85 -4.73 -1.99
N ARG A 103 -11.66 -5.24 -2.30
CA ARG A 103 -10.39 -4.71 -1.82
C ARG A 103 -9.49 -4.20 -2.92
N LYS A 104 -8.76 -3.15 -2.60
CA LYS A 104 -7.61 -2.63 -3.33
C LYS A 104 -6.46 -2.47 -2.36
N TRP A 105 -5.26 -2.89 -2.74
CA TRP A 105 -4.06 -2.65 -1.95
C TRP A 105 -2.84 -2.45 -2.85
N GLU A 106 -1.88 -1.72 -2.32
CA GLU A 106 -0.59 -1.45 -2.95
C GLU A 106 0.49 -1.54 -1.89
N SER A 107 1.63 -2.14 -2.22
CA SER A 107 2.77 -2.33 -1.33
C SER A 107 4.05 -2.10 -2.12
N GLU A 108 4.93 -1.25 -1.60
CA GLU A 108 6.26 -1.00 -2.13
C GLU A 108 7.30 -1.25 -1.04
N THR A 109 8.30 -2.03 -1.36
CA THR A 109 9.43 -2.33 -0.46
C THR A 109 10.74 -1.86 -1.09
N LEU A 110 11.57 -1.18 -0.30
CA LEU A 110 12.95 -0.86 -0.65
C LEU A 110 13.86 -2.02 -0.22
N CYS A 111 14.71 -2.51 -1.11
CA CYS A 111 15.79 -3.43 -0.75
C CYS A 111 17.02 -2.67 -0.28
N LEU A 112 17.57 -3.00 0.89
CA LEU A 112 18.76 -2.35 1.42
C LEU A 112 20.08 -2.92 0.86
N ASP A 113 20.02 -4.01 0.10
CA ASP A 113 21.22 -4.61 -0.53
C ASP A 113 21.42 -4.12 -1.97
N CYS A 114 20.35 -4.05 -2.76
CA CYS A 114 20.43 -3.63 -4.17
C CYS A 114 19.77 -2.28 -4.47
N HIS A 115 19.14 -1.65 -3.46
CA HIS A 115 18.48 -0.35 -3.56
C HIS A 115 17.36 -0.25 -4.60
N ASN A 116 16.86 -1.38 -5.11
CA ASN A 116 15.66 -1.41 -5.94
C ASN A 116 14.39 -1.46 -5.09
N PHE A 117 13.32 -0.91 -5.65
CA PHE A 117 11.96 -0.95 -5.12
C PHE A 117 11.18 -2.09 -5.76
N SER A 118 10.50 -2.87 -4.93
CA SER A 118 9.61 -3.94 -5.34
C SER A 118 8.16 -3.54 -5.07
N TRP A 119 7.43 -3.27 -6.14
CA TRP A 119 6.02 -2.89 -6.10
C TRP A 119 5.12 -4.10 -6.32
N ARG A 120 4.06 -4.20 -5.53
CA ARG A 120 2.97 -5.17 -5.66
C ARG A 120 1.65 -4.42 -5.52
N SER A 121 0.70 -4.69 -6.40
CA SER A 121 -0.63 -4.08 -6.33
C SER A 121 -1.72 -5.06 -6.75
N TYR A 122 -2.89 -4.86 -6.16
CA TYR A 122 -4.06 -5.67 -6.41
C TYR A 122 -5.33 -4.82 -6.35
N VAL A 123 -6.28 -5.16 -7.20
CA VAL A 123 -7.62 -4.58 -7.22
C VAL A 123 -8.59 -5.72 -7.51
N ASP A 124 -9.60 -5.91 -6.67
CA ASP A 124 -10.72 -6.79 -6.99
C ASP A 124 -11.42 -6.32 -8.28
N PRO A 125 -11.90 -7.22 -9.15
CA PRO A 125 -12.52 -6.85 -10.43
C PRO A 125 -13.69 -5.85 -10.29
N GLU A 126 -14.47 -5.97 -9.22
CA GLU A 126 -15.66 -5.14 -8.94
C GLU A 126 -15.36 -4.01 -7.94
N PHE A 127 -14.09 -3.71 -7.67
CA PHE A 127 -13.74 -2.59 -6.80
C PHE A 127 -14.14 -1.27 -7.45
N THR A 128 -14.93 -0.48 -6.73
CA THR A 128 -15.27 0.89 -7.09
C THR A 128 -14.86 1.82 -5.96
N THR A 129 -14.23 2.95 -6.27
CA THR A 129 -14.01 4.02 -5.29
C THR A 129 -15.34 4.61 -4.81
N PRO A 130 -15.36 5.30 -3.64
CA PRO A 130 -16.56 6.02 -3.20
C PRO A 130 -17.10 7.00 -4.24
N ALA A 131 -16.22 7.73 -4.93
CA ALA A 131 -16.59 8.69 -5.96
C ALA A 131 -17.21 8.04 -7.20
N GLU A 132 -16.63 6.94 -7.68
CA GLU A 132 -17.18 6.18 -8.82
C GLU A 132 -18.55 5.61 -8.49
N HIS A 133 -18.72 5.05 -7.29
CA HIS A 133 -20.00 4.50 -6.87
C HIS A 133 -21.08 5.58 -6.71
N GLU A 134 -20.76 6.71 -6.08
CA GLU A 134 -21.71 7.83 -5.99
C GLU A 134 -22.10 8.30 -7.39
N LYS A 135 -21.14 8.49 -8.29
CA LYS A 135 -21.43 8.85 -9.69
C LYS A 135 -22.38 7.87 -10.36
N GLU A 136 -22.17 6.56 -10.20
CA GLU A 136 -23.06 5.52 -10.73
C GLU A 136 -24.46 5.59 -10.11
N ARG A 137 -24.55 5.75 -8.79
CA ARG A 137 -25.82 5.87 -8.05
C ARG A 137 -26.63 7.09 -8.49
N TRP A 138 -26.00 8.25 -8.58
CA TRP A 138 -26.63 9.48 -9.07
C TRP A 138 -27.06 9.33 -10.53
N GLY A 139 -26.25 8.69 -11.37
CA GLY A 139 -26.60 8.38 -12.76
C GLY A 139 -27.90 7.57 -12.87
N LYS A 140 -28.00 6.47 -12.12
CA LYS A 140 -29.20 5.62 -12.07
C LYS A 140 -30.43 6.38 -11.55
N MET A 141 -30.26 7.26 -10.57
CA MET A 141 -31.36 8.07 -10.06
C MET A 141 -31.89 9.05 -11.11
N LEU A 142 -30.99 9.71 -11.85
CA LEU A 142 -31.37 10.63 -12.94
C LEU A 142 -32.04 9.91 -14.10
N GLU A 143 -31.58 8.70 -14.46
CA GLU A 143 -32.22 7.85 -15.46
C GLU A 143 -33.63 7.41 -15.02
N GLY A 144 -33.77 7.03 -13.75
CA GLY A 144 -35.06 6.70 -13.15
C GLY A 144 -36.04 7.88 -13.14
N ASN A 145 -35.59 9.08 -12.75
CA ASN A 145 -36.41 10.29 -12.77
C ASN A 145 -36.89 10.63 -14.19
N LYS A 146 -36.01 10.49 -15.20
CA LYS A 146 -36.37 10.66 -16.61
C LYS A 146 -37.41 9.64 -17.06
N ALA A 147 -37.25 8.37 -16.68
CA ALA A 147 -38.20 7.32 -17.03
C ALA A 147 -39.58 7.53 -16.40
N LEU A 148 -39.64 8.21 -15.25
CA LEU A 148 -40.87 8.55 -14.53
C LEU A 148 -41.46 9.92 -14.94
N GLY A 149 -40.86 10.63 -15.91
CA GLY A 149 -41.33 11.93 -16.36
C GLY A 149 -41.19 13.05 -15.32
N VAL A 150 -40.32 12.89 -14.33
CA VAL A 150 -40.03 13.92 -13.32
C VAL A 150 -38.94 14.83 -13.87
N GLU A 151 -39.32 16.01 -14.35
CA GLU A 151 -38.38 17.06 -14.77
C GLU A 151 -37.79 17.79 -13.56
N ASN A 152 -36.50 18.12 -13.64
CA ASN A 152 -35.77 18.90 -12.61
C ASN A 152 -36.04 20.39 -12.73
#